data_AF-A0A4U1IXQ8-F1
#
_entry.id   AF-A0A4U1IXQ8-F1
#
_cell.length_a   1.000
_cell.length_b   1.000
_cell.length_c   1.000
_cell.angle_alpha   90.00
_cell.angle_beta   90.00
_cell.angle_gamma   90.00
#
_symmetry.space_group_name_H-M   'P 1'
#
loop_
_entity.id
_entity.type
_entity.pdbx_description
1 polymer ?
#
loop_
_entity_poly.entity_id
_entity_poly.type
_entity_poly.pdbx_seq_one_letter_code
_entity_poly.pdbx_strand_id
1 'polypeptide(L)'
;MRADLAALTPEALAALANVGLVKRAQREIEAGQGPKVHEDEKGVVVATFPDGISTQLLPGKALKDTPCGCGAKTVCRHRIAAVLAYAAAAGSETRPPWEISTEELLVWLGERAPRVDAAEAAGVEVELGTSPPIARFSGCTVRFLAGADLAHARCDCATPWCVHVPLAVRAFQRLSVEARARGAAHVRLGPPPKPTIPTAVLAGVEGLLGRTLARGLADARGLAQAREEVRAHLKEYPWLDGLIEDIEAQREAWEIRSALHDAGEVRRLVAEGWARVRAARSGGDPAALLGLGEPLEVPLDRARLLSLGARLSAAGSARSLEVLFWDGATVVSWSVAIPDKVEPASVIAVAGTPLGVLAGGQIISRHLVRLARRTIEIRRGKDTTVVPQRGAWGDIPAPFGFPGPSALLADEEGRPPSFLRPRARTAALRVVATNGGVQGLSWSPGRQTLSGWIEDDDAQLRIERAYEGFAPGALAALAEALPSARYVSGWLRESRGGQVLEPIAVVTDHVVIPDLAPAAPIPALPIAAPEAADLLGAALGRLESALDALAQDGVLSARIPPLAPALAAVGLRAMAATYTRLEAARAAGDLGEATKAWADAAISVALARA
;
A
#
# COMPACT_ATOMS: atom_id res chain seq x y z
N MET A 1 53.94 -2.47 -11.20
CA MET A 1 52.60 -2.51 -11.82
C MET A 1 51.90 -1.19 -11.56
N ARG A 2 51.57 -0.47 -12.63
CA ARG A 2 50.93 0.85 -12.66
C ARG A 2 49.42 0.75 -12.64
N ALA A 3 48.84 0.95 -11.46
CA ALA A 3 47.40 0.89 -11.23
C ALA A 3 46.61 1.93 -12.06
N ASP A 4 47.20 3.10 -12.33
CA ASP A 4 46.56 4.18 -13.08
C ASP A 4 46.37 3.84 -14.57
N LEU A 5 47.25 3.04 -15.16
CA LEU A 5 47.11 2.56 -16.54
C LEU A 5 46.26 1.29 -16.64
N ALA A 6 46.31 0.43 -15.62
CA ALA A 6 45.52 -0.80 -15.57
C ALA A 6 44.01 -0.54 -15.41
N ALA A 7 43.63 0.58 -14.80
CA ALA A 7 42.22 0.94 -14.55
C ALA A 7 41.51 1.63 -15.73
N LEU A 8 42.21 1.96 -16.82
CA LEU A 8 41.63 2.69 -17.97
C LEU A 8 40.88 1.76 -18.92
N THR A 9 39.57 1.95 -19.04
CA THR A 9 38.73 1.19 -19.99
C THR A 9 38.83 1.73 -21.43
N PRO A 10 38.45 0.94 -22.45
CA PRO A 10 38.34 1.42 -23.83
C PRO A 10 37.49 2.69 -23.99
N GLU A 11 36.43 2.84 -23.19
CA GLU A 11 35.55 4.01 -23.18
C GLU A 11 36.25 5.23 -22.56
N ALA A 12 37.04 5.05 -21.51
CA ALA A 12 37.87 6.11 -20.93
C ALA A 12 38.91 6.61 -21.95
N LEU A 13 39.54 5.69 -22.69
CA LEU A 13 40.47 6.03 -23.76
C LEU A 13 39.77 6.70 -24.96
N ALA A 14 38.52 6.34 -25.24
CA ALA A 14 37.72 6.99 -26.28
C ALA A 14 37.33 8.42 -25.90
N ALA A 15 37.10 8.70 -24.61
CA ALA A 15 36.85 10.04 -24.08
C ALA A 15 38.12 10.91 -24.04
N LEU A 16 39.30 10.31 -23.80
CA LEU A 16 40.60 11.00 -23.84
C LEU A 16 41.14 11.21 -25.26
N ALA A 17 40.64 10.46 -26.25
CA ALA A 17 41.07 10.51 -27.63
C ALA A 17 39.86 10.49 -28.60
N ASN A 18 39.85 9.59 -29.57
CA ASN A 18 38.76 9.42 -30.54
C ASN A 18 38.37 7.94 -30.60
N VAL A 19 37.07 7.65 -30.56
CA VAL A 19 36.47 6.30 -30.67
C VAL A 19 37.05 5.51 -31.86
N GLY A 20 37.30 6.16 -32.99
CA GLY A 20 37.87 5.52 -34.18
C GLY A 20 39.34 5.10 -34.04
N LEU A 21 40.10 5.69 -33.11
CA LEU A 21 41.46 5.25 -32.80
C LEU A 21 41.44 4.04 -31.86
N VAL A 22 40.52 4.03 -30.89
CA VAL A 22 40.35 2.91 -29.94
C VAL A 22 39.89 1.65 -30.67
N LYS A 23 38.87 1.74 -31.52
CA LYS A 23 38.40 0.58 -32.31
C LYS A 23 39.46 0.00 -33.23
N ARG A 24 40.34 0.86 -33.79
CA ARG A 24 41.46 0.40 -34.62
C ARG A 24 42.52 -0.31 -33.79
N ALA A 25 42.90 0.25 -32.64
CA ALA A 25 43.83 -0.37 -31.70
C ALA A 25 43.32 -1.73 -31.20
N GLN A 26 42.03 -1.85 -30.87
CA GLN A 26 41.41 -3.11 -30.45
C GLN A 26 41.45 -4.16 -31.56
N ARG A 27 41.09 -3.82 -32.80
CA ARG A 27 41.15 -4.75 -33.93
C ARG A 27 42.56 -5.24 -34.24
N GLU A 28 43.58 -4.38 -34.08
CA GLU A 28 44.99 -4.77 -34.28
C GLU A 28 45.46 -5.76 -33.20
N ILE A 29 45.06 -5.56 -31.94
CA ILE A 29 45.28 -6.52 -30.85
C ILE A 29 44.50 -7.82 -31.12
N GLU A 30 43.22 -7.68 -31.51
CA GLU A 30 42.30 -8.64 -32.15
C GLU A 30 43.02 -9.64 -33.08
N ALA A 31 43.71 -9.05 -34.06
CA ALA A 31 44.37 -9.72 -35.16
C ALA A 31 45.78 -10.23 -34.82
N GLY A 32 46.19 -10.21 -33.55
CA GLY A 32 47.52 -10.67 -33.12
C GLY A 32 48.67 -9.71 -33.49
N GLN A 33 48.36 -8.48 -33.89
CA GLN A 33 49.33 -7.42 -34.21
C GLN A 33 49.55 -6.45 -33.02
N GLY A 34 49.12 -6.85 -31.82
CA GLY A 34 49.28 -6.07 -30.60
C GLY A 34 50.75 -5.92 -30.16
N PRO A 35 51.06 -4.90 -29.34
CA PRO A 35 52.41 -4.69 -28.85
C PRO A 35 52.81 -5.69 -27.77
N LYS A 36 54.11 -6.02 -27.71
CA LYS A 36 54.71 -6.64 -26.51
C LYS A 36 55.02 -5.56 -25.50
N VAL A 37 54.52 -5.71 -24.28
CA VAL A 37 54.61 -4.70 -23.23
C VAL A 37 55.52 -5.16 -22.11
N HIS A 38 56.41 -4.28 -21.65
CA HIS A 38 57.31 -4.48 -20.53
C HIS A 38 57.33 -3.23 -19.64
N GLU A 39 57.31 -3.40 -18.32
CA GLU A 39 57.44 -2.32 -17.33
C GLU A 39 58.85 -2.31 -16.76
N ASP A 40 59.53 -1.15 -16.77
CA ASP A 40 60.86 -1.01 -16.18
C ASP A 40 60.81 -0.70 -14.67
N GLU A 41 61.97 -0.78 -14.00
CA GLU A 41 62.13 -0.50 -12.55
C GLU A 41 61.78 0.95 -12.15
N LYS A 42 61.62 1.86 -13.12
CA LYS A 42 61.26 3.27 -12.92
C LYS A 42 59.78 3.54 -13.23
N GLY A 43 58.98 2.52 -13.50
CA GLY A 43 57.55 2.62 -13.80
C GLY A 43 57.23 3.12 -15.20
N VAL A 44 58.17 3.07 -16.14
CA VAL A 44 57.94 3.35 -17.56
C VAL A 44 57.46 2.08 -18.25
N VAL A 45 56.31 2.17 -18.91
CA VAL A 45 55.76 1.05 -19.68
C VAL A 45 56.21 1.20 -21.14
N VAL A 46 57.02 0.26 -21.61
CA VAL A 46 57.52 0.21 -22.98
C VAL A 46 56.72 -0.82 -23.77
N ALA A 47 56.10 -0.37 -24.86
CA ALA A 47 55.31 -1.19 -25.77
C ALA A 47 55.98 -1.22 -27.15
N THR A 48 56.37 -2.41 -27.60
CA THR A 48 57.03 -2.63 -28.89
C THR A 48 56.08 -3.37 -29.85
N PHE A 49 55.78 -2.74 -30.98
CA PHE A 49 54.87 -3.27 -31.99
C PHE A 49 55.62 -4.14 -33.02
N PRO A 50 54.93 -5.10 -33.68
CA PRO A 50 55.54 -5.95 -34.72
C PRO A 50 56.09 -5.17 -35.92
N ASP A 51 55.61 -3.95 -36.16
CA ASP A 51 56.03 -3.04 -37.22
C ASP A 51 57.30 -2.22 -36.88
N GLY A 52 57.90 -2.47 -35.70
CA GLY A 52 59.12 -1.78 -35.24
C GLY A 52 58.86 -0.46 -34.53
N ILE A 53 57.61 -0.02 -34.40
CA ILE A 53 57.25 1.18 -33.63
C ILE A 53 57.33 0.86 -32.13
N SER A 54 57.90 1.76 -31.34
CA SER A 54 57.90 1.67 -29.88
C SER A 54 57.20 2.86 -29.24
N THR A 55 56.53 2.63 -28.11
CA THR A 55 55.84 3.65 -27.31
C THR A 55 56.27 3.54 -25.86
N GLN A 56 56.56 4.67 -25.21
CA GLN A 56 56.99 4.71 -23.80
C GLN A 56 55.98 5.52 -22.99
N LEU A 57 55.24 4.89 -22.08
CA LEU A 57 54.29 5.54 -21.19
C LEU A 57 55.00 5.95 -19.90
N LEU A 58 55.35 7.22 -19.80
CA LEU A 58 56.04 7.80 -18.64
C LEU A 58 55.09 7.98 -17.45
N PRO A 59 55.56 7.78 -16.20
CA PRO A 59 54.75 8.08 -15.01
C PRO A 59 54.50 9.59 -14.87
N GLY A 60 53.29 9.95 -14.43
CA GLY A 60 52.90 11.35 -14.17
C GLY A 60 52.78 12.26 -15.40
N LYS A 61 52.85 11.71 -16.62
CA LYS A 61 52.64 12.46 -17.88
C LYS A 61 51.32 12.04 -18.54
N ALA A 62 50.60 13.01 -19.11
CA ALA A 62 49.39 12.73 -19.86
C ALA A 62 49.71 11.90 -21.12
N LEU A 63 48.77 11.09 -21.58
CA LEU A 63 48.96 10.16 -22.69
C LEU A 63 49.41 10.83 -24.01
N LYS A 64 49.10 12.12 -24.21
CA LYS A 64 49.57 12.89 -25.37
C LYS A 64 51.06 13.25 -25.30
N ASP A 65 51.61 13.36 -24.09
CA ASP A 65 52.96 13.87 -23.80
C ASP A 65 53.98 12.74 -23.63
N THR A 66 53.55 11.48 -23.77
CA THR A 66 54.41 10.29 -23.68
C THR A 66 55.06 9.97 -25.04
N PRO A 67 56.36 9.66 -25.14
CA PRO A 67 57.04 9.41 -26.41
C PRO A 67 56.43 8.24 -27.21
N CYS A 68 56.32 8.39 -28.54
CA CYS A 68 55.95 7.32 -29.45
C CYS A 68 56.73 7.45 -30.76
N GLY A 69 57.30 6.34 -31.24
CA GLY A 69 58.10 6.26 -32.46
C GLY A 69 57.34 6.54 -33.76
N CYS A 70 56.01 6.67 -33.71
CA CYS A 70 55.19 7.01 -34.88
C CYS A 70 55.14 8.51 -35.20
N GLY A 71 55.79 9.37 -34.40
CA GLY A 71 55.89 10.82 -34.66
C GLY A 71 54.61 11.64 -34.42
N ALA A 72 53.55 11.05 -33.85
CA ALA A 72 52.29 11.74 -33.62
C ALA A 72 52.36 12.75 -32.44
N LYS A 73 51.95 13.99 -32.70
CA LYS A 73 51.91 15.08 -31.69
C LYS A 73 50.73 14.98 -30.72
N THR A 74 49.70 14.20 -31.04
CA THR A 74 48.51 13.95 -30.22
C THR A 74 48.38 12.47 -29.89
N VAL A 75 47.40 12.09 -29.05
CA VAL A 75 47.17 10.67 -28.73
C VAL A 75 46.97 9.86 -30.02
N CYS A 76 47.81 8.83 -30.21
CA CYS A 76 47.80 7.97 -31.39
C CYS A 76 47.29 6.58 -31.03
N ARG A 77 46.98 5.78 -32.05
CA ARG A 77 46.55 4.38 -31.86
C ARG A 77 47.58 3.55 -31.08
N HIS A 78 48.88 3.81 -31.23
CA HIS A 78 49.94 3.03 -30.56
C HIS A 78 49.98 3.31 -29.04
N ARG A 79 49.76 4.56 -28.63
CA ARG A 79 49.63 4.93 -27.21
C ARG A 79 48.39 4.29 -26.57
N ILE A 80 47.28 4.24 -27.30
CA ILE A 80 46.05 3.58 -26.86
C ILE A 80 46.24 2.06 -26.77
N ALA A 81 46.80 1.43 -27.81
CA ALA A 81 47.09 0.00 -27.85
C ALA A 81 48.07 -0.42 -26.75
N ALA A 82 49.06 0.42 -26.43
CA ALA A 82 49.98 0.19 -25.32
C ALA A 82 49.26 0.15 -23.96
N VAL A 83 48.33 1.07 -23.71
CA VAL A 83 47.52 1.07 -22.48
C VAL A 83 46.59 -0.14 -22.42
N LEU A 84 45.90 -0.46 -23.53
CA LEU A 84 45.00 -1.62 -23.59
C LEU A 84 45.73 -2.95 -23.39
N ALA A 85 46.88 -3.12 -24.02
CA ALA A 85 47.70 -4.32 -23.87
C ALA A 85 48.32 -4.41 -22.47
N TYR A 86 48.71 -3.28 -21.88
CA TYR A 86 49.18 -3.23 -20.49
C TYR A 86 48.08 -3.59 -19.49
N ALA A 87 46.88 -3.03 -19.65
CA ALA A 87 45.72 -3.35 -18.80
C ALA A 87 45.30 -4.82 -18.91
N ALA A 88 45.33 -5.38 -20.12
CA ALA A 88 45.07 -6.80 -20.34
C ALA A 88 46.13 -7.72 -19.70
N ALA A 89 47.42 -7.36 -19.80
CA ALA A 89 48.51 -8.11 -19.17
C ALA A 89 48.54 -7.98 -17.64
N ALA A 90 48.05 -6.85 -17.11
CA ALA A 90 47.91 -6.62 -15.68
C ALA A 90 46.74 -7.39 -15.03
N GLY A 91 45.86 -7.99 -15.82
CA GLY A 91 44.77 -8.84 -15.32
C GLY A 91 43.78 -8.12 -14.40
N SER A 92 43.64 -6.80 -14.52
CA SER A 92 42.80 -6.02 -13.61
C SER A 92 41.32 -6.25 -13.91
N GLU A 93 40.64 -7.06 -13.09
CA GLU A 93 39.17 -7.00 -13.00
C GLU A 93 38.78 -5.60 -12.52
N THR A 94 37.99 -4.88 -13.31
CA THR A 94 37.54 -3.53 -12.95
C THR A 94 36.46 -3.65 -11.88
N ARG A 95 36.83 -3.36 -10.63
CA ARG A 95 35.88 -3.29 -9.51
C ARG A 95 34.76 -2.29 -9.84
N PRO A 96 33.48 -2.68 -9.88
CA PRO A 96 32.38 -1.77 -10.24
C PRO A 96 32.02 -0.80 -9.11
N PRO A 97 31.30 0.31 -9.39
CA PRO A 97 31.02 1.35 -8.38
C PRO A 97 30.09 0.90 -7.23
N TRP A 98 29.30 -0.17 -7.40
CA TRP A 98 28.48 -0.73 -6.32
C TRP A 98 29.28 -1.55 -5.29
N GLU A 99 30.57 -1.80 -5.53
CA GLU A 99 31.48 -2.47 -4.59
C GLU A 99 32.34 -1.49 -3.77
N ILE A 100 32.15 -0.18 -3.97
CA ILE A 100 32.73 0.83 -3.07
C ILE A 100 32.04 0.67 -1.71
N SER A 101 32.82 0.48 -0.65
CA SER A 101 32.30 0.36 0.72
C SER A 101 31.83 1.72 1.27
N THR A 102 30.98 1.68 2.29
CA THR A 102 30.54 2.90 2.98
C THR A 102 31.71 3.63 3.64
N GLU A 103 32.67 2.89 4.17
CA GLU A 103 33.89 3.42 4.80
C GLU A 103 34.80 4.13 3.78
N GLU A 104 35.06 3.50 2.61
CA GLU A 104 35.83 4.13 1.52
C GLU A 104 35.16 5.41 1.03
N LEU A 105 33.83 5.40 0.90
CA LEU A 105 33.06 6.58 0.48
C LEU A 105 33.13 7.70 1.53
N LEU A 106 33.05 7.37 2.82
CA LEU A 106 33.16 8.35 3.91
C LEU A 106 34.55 9.00 3.95
N VAL A 107 35.62 8.22 3.77
CA VAL A 107 37.00 8.73 3.67
C VAL A 107 37.14 9.71 2.50
N TRP A 108 36.56 9.39 1.35
CA TRP A 108 36.57 10.26 0.18
C TRP A 108 35.75 11.55 0.38
N LEU A 109 34.62 11.46 1.10
CA LEU A 109 33.74 12.60 1.41
C LEU A 109 34.39 13.60 2.37
N GLY A 110 35.04 13.11 3.43
CA GLY A 110 35.58 13.93 4.52
C GLY A 110 34.50 14.82 5.16
N GLU A 111 34.81 16.10 5.42
CA GLU A 111 33.91 17.09 6.03
C GLU A 111 32.62 17.37 5.25
N ARG A 112 32.48 16.81 4.04
CA ARG A 112 31.36 17.07 3.13
C ARG A 112 30.20 16.08 3.29
N ALA A 113 30.39 15.02 4.08
CA ALA A 113 29.37 14.01 4.32
C ALA A 113 27.99 14.60 4.71
N PRO A 114 27.88 15.60 5.62
CA PRO A 114 26.58 16.16 6.01
C PRO A 114 25.79 16.78 4.85
N ARG A 115 26.47 17.34 3.86
CA ARG A 115 25.82 17.95 2.68
C ARG A 115 25.24 16.89 1.75
N VAL A 116 25.90 15.73 1.64
CA VAL A 116 25.41 14.59 0.86
C VAL A 116 24.24 13.93 1.59
N ASP A 117 24.34 13.78 2.91
CA ASP A 117 23.26 13.24 3.74
C ASP A 117 22.03 14.12 3.69
N ALA A 118 22.18 15.45 3.74
CA ALA A 118 21.09 16.40 3.58
C ALA A 118 20.45 16.33 2.18
N ALA A 119 21.26 16.17 1.13
CA ALA A 119 20.74 16.02 -0.24
C ALA A 119 19.98 14.70 -0.42
N GLU A 120 20.48 13.60 0.14
CA GLU A 120 19.77 12.32 0.16
C GLU A 120 18.48 12.41 0.97
N ALA A 121 18.50 13.01 2.16
CA ALA A 121 17.32 13.20 2.99
C ALA A 121 16.22 14.04 2.31
N ALA A 122 16.59 14.96 1.41
CA ALA A 122 15.66 15.74 0.61
C ALA A 122 14.95 14.95 -0.50
N GLY A 123 15.43 13.75 -0.84
CA GLY A 123 14.86 12.88 -1.87
C GLY A 123 15.45 13.16 -3.26
N VAL A 124 16.10 12.15 -3.86
CA VAL A 124 16.75 12.27 -5.18
C VAL A 124 16.39 11.08 -6.05
N GLU A 125 15.82 11.33 -7.23
CA GLU A 125 15.59 10.31 -8.25
C GLU A 125 16.82 10.14 -9.14
N VAL A 126 17.22 8.88 -9.36
CA VAL A 126 18.40 8.53 -10.14
C VAL A 126 18.09 7.39 -11.11
N GLU A 127 18.36 7.61 -12.39
CA GLU A 127 18.34 6.54 -13.40
C GLU A 127 19.76 5.98 -13.57
N LEU A 128 19.91 4.67 -13.41
CA LEU A 128 21.19 3.97 -13.43
C LEU A 128 21.30 3.11 -14.68
N GLY A 129 22.46 3.14 -15.33
CA GLY A 129 22.90 2.15 -16.32
C GLY A 129 24.11 1.39 -15.77
N THR A 130 24.19 0.07 -15.97
CA THR A 130 25.26 -0.77 -15.37
C THR A 130 26.39 -1.14 -16.33
N SER A 131 26.22 -0.96 -17.65
CA SER A 131 27.25 -1.26 -18.64
C SER A 131 27.22 -0.24 -19.81
N PRO A 132 28.02 0.85 -19.75
CA PRO A 132 28.92 1.24 -18.67
C PRO A 132 28.17 1.84 -17.45
N PRO A 133 28.79 1.90 -16.25
CA PRO A 133 28.15 2.47 -15.07
C PRO A 133 27.94 4.00 -15.20
N ILE A 134 26.67 4.40 -15.34
CA ILE A 134 26.24 5.79 -15.48
C ILE A 134 25.05 6.05 -14.54
N ALA A 135 25.03 7.19 -13.86
CA ALA A 135 23.91 7.66 -13.06
C ALA A 135 23.39 9.01 -13.60
N ARG A 136 22.12 9.09 -13.96
CA ARG A 136 21.45 10.28 -14.45
C ARG A 136 20.51 10.83 -13.39
N PHE A 137 20.71 12.09 -13.04
CA PHE A 137 19.86 12.91 -12.19
C PHE A 137 19.04 13.86 -13.09
N SER A 138 18.07 14.58 -12.51
CA SER A 138 17.17 15.50 -13.24
C SER A 138 17.85 16.64 -14.02
N GLY A 139 19.16 16.86 -13.85
CA GLY A 139 19.93 17.83 -14.63
C GLY A 139 21.44 17.55 -14.70
N CYS A 140 21.91 16.39 -14.24
CA CYS A 140 23.33 16.04 -14.22
C CYS A 140 23.52 14.54 -14.49
N THR A 141 24.62 14.17 -15.14
CA THR A 141 25.03 12.81 -15.40
C THR A 141 26.40 12.53 -14.79
N VAL A 142 26.49 11.48 -13.98
CA VAL A 142 27.75 10.94 -13.44
C VAL A 142 28.15 9.70 -14.23
N ARG A 143 29.41 9.66 -14.69
CA ARG A 143 30.01 8.52 -15.39
C ARG A 143 31.20 7.98 -14.60
N PHE A 144 31.24 6.66 -14.38
CA PHE A 144 32.36 5.99 -13.73
C PHE A 144 33.28 5.37 -14.80
N LEU A 145 34.38 6.05 -15.09
CA LEU A 145 35.28 5.71 -16.20
C LEU A 145 36.32 4.64 -15.87
N ALA A 146 36.54 4.37 -14.57
CA ALA A 146 37.51 3.41 -14.06
C ALA A 146 36.91 2.56 -12.91
N GLY A 147 35.63 2.20 -13.04
CA GLY A 147 34.92 1.40 -12.04
C GLY A 147 34.82 2.11 -10.67
N ALA A 148 35.37 1.49 -9.63
CA ALA A 148 35.28 1.90 -8.24
C ALA A 148 36.27 3.02 -7.86
N ASP A 149 37.17 3.43 -8.76
CA ASP A 149 38.06 4.56 -8.51
C ASP A 149 37.33 5.90 -8.68
N LEU A 150 36.98 6.50 -7.54
CA LEU A 150 36.28 7.79 -7.47
C LEU A 150 37.08 8.97 -8.05
N ALA A 151 38.42 8.88 -8.14
CA ALA A 151 39.24 9.93 -8.76
C ALA A 151 38.93 10.10 -10.26
N HIS A 152 38.41 9.05 -10.90
CA HIS A 152 38.06 9.00 -12.31
C HIS A 152 36.56 9.15 -12.58
N ALA A 153 35.73 9.25 -11.54
CA ALA A 153 34.32 9.59 -11.69
C ALA A 153 34.17 11.03 -12.24
N ARG A 154 33.29 11.23 -13.22
CA ARG A 154 33.04 12.55 -13.82
C ARG A 154 31.56 12.88 -13.80
N CYS A 155 31.22 13.98 -13.16
CA CYS A 155 29.91 14.62 -13.29
C CYS A 155 30.02 15.75 -14.33
N ASP A 156 28.97 15.94 -15.11
CA ASP A 156 28.83 17.06 -16.07
C ASP A 156 28.41 18.40 -15.42
N CYS A 157 28.26 18.46 -14.10
CA CYS A 157 27.95 19.70 -13.40
C CYS A 157 29.19 20.62 -13.35
N ALA A 158 28.98 21.94 -13.24
CA ALA A 158 30.06 22.94 -13.24
C ALA A 158 30.96 22.93 -11.99
N THR A 159 30.68 22.07 -10.99
CA THR A 159 31.39 22.06 -9.71
C THR A 159 32.44 20.93 -9.68
N PRO A 160 33.72 21.21 -9.38
CA PRO A 160 34.77 20.18 -9.30
C PRO A 160 34.52 19.10 -8.23
N TRP A 161 33.68 19.39 -7.23
CA TRP A 161 33.37 18.53 -6.08
C TRP A 161 31.86 18.52 -5.81
N CYS A 162 31.09 17.79 -6.62
CA CYS A 162 29.63 17.79 -6.52
C CYS A 162 29.08 16.67 -5.63
N VAL A 163 27.88 16.88 -5.08
CA VAL A 163 27.14 15.87 -4.32
C VAL A 163 26.67 14.68 -5.17
N HIS A 164 26.62 14.82 -6.50
CA HIS A 164 26.10 13.78 -7.39
C HIS A 164 26.94 12.51 -7.44
N VAL A 165 28.28 12.60 -7.35
CA VAL A 165 29.16 11.41 -7.39
C VAL A 165 28.89 10.47 -6.21
N PRO A 166 28.90 10.94 -4.94
CA PRO A 166 28.61 10.05 -3.81
C PRO A 166 27.15 9.60 -3.77
N LEU A 167 26.19 10.44 -4.21
CA LEU A 167 24.79 10.00 -4.38
C LEU A 167 24.68 8.88 -5.43
N ALA A 168 25.41 8.96 -6.54
CA ALA A 168 25.42 7.92 -7.56
C ALA A 168 25.94 6.59 -7.01
N VAL A 169 27.00 6.60 -6.19
CA VAL A 169 27.50 5.39 -5.50
C VAL A 169 26.42 4.79 -4.60
N ARG A 170 25.79 5.60 -3.74
CA ARG A 170 24.69 5.15 -2.86
C ARG A 170 23.52 4.58 -3.66
N ALA A 171 23.20 5.17 -4.82
CA ALA A 171 22.15 4.64 -5.71
C ALA A 171 22.52 3.28 -6.30
N PHE A 172 23.77 3.09 -6.75
CA PHE A 172 24.27 1.81 -7.26
C PHE A 172 24.30 0.70 -6.19
N GLN A 173 24.62 1.05 -4.94
CA GLN A 173 24.59 0.12 -3.80
C GLN A 173 23.18 -0.42 -3.52
N ARG A 174 22.12 0.37 -3.78
CA ARG A 174 20.71 -0.03 -3.56
C ARG A 174 20.14 -0.96 -4.63
N LEU A 175 20.85 -1.22 -5.73
CA LEU A 175 20.37 -2.14 -6.77
C LEU A 175 20.44 -3.61 -6.33
N SER A 176 19.38 -4.39 -6.61
CA SER A 176 19.43 -5.85 -6.48
C SER A 176 20.28 -6.49 -7.59
N VAL A 177 20.73 -7.72 -7.39
CA VAL A 177 21.51 -8.48 -8.39
C VAL A 177 20.74 -8.63 -9.70
N GLU A 178 19.42 -8.87 -9.62
CA GLU A 178 18.52 -9.01 -10.78
C GLU A 178 18.30 -7.68 -11.50
N ALA A 179 18.26 -6.56 -10.78
CA ALA A 179 18.16 -5.23 -11.36
C ALA A 179 19.44 -4.85 -12.12
N ARG A 180 20.60 -5.25 -11.59
CA ARG A 180 21.90 -5.02 -12.24
C ARG A 180 22.03 -5.79 -13.56
N ALA A 181 21.53 -7.03 -13.60
CA ALA A 181 21.53 -7.87 -14.80
C ALA A 181 20.67 -7.32 -15.95
N ARG A 182 19.64 -6.51 -15.65
CA ARG A 182 18.74 -5.89 -16.65
C ARG A 182 19.30 -4.63 -17.33
N GLY A 183 20.44 -4.12 -16.89
CA GLY A 183 21.17 -3.05 -17.60
C GLY A 183 20.71 -1.61 -17.31
N ALA A 184 19.45 -1.39 -16.90
CA ALA A 184 18.93 -0.08 -16.51
C ALA A 184 17.90 -0.18 -15.37
N ALA A 185 17.95 0.75 -14.41
CA ALA A 185 17.06 0.79 -13.25
C ALA A 185 16.85 2.22 -12.71
N HIS A 186 15.65 2.52 -12.22
CA HIS A 186 15.35 3.76 -11.50
C HIS A 186 15.44 3.52 -9.98
N VAL A 187 16.15 4.40 -9.27
CA VAL A 187 16.39 4.33 -7.83
C VAL A 187 16.13 5.69 -7.20
N ARG A 188 15.30 5.72 -6.15
CA ARG A 188 15.12 6.89 -5.28
C ARG A 188 16.02 6.80 -4.06
N LEU A 189 16.78 7.86 -3.81
CA LEU A 189 17.51 8.09 -2.56
C LEU A 189 16.66 8.96 -1.63
N GLY A 190 16.73 8.71 -0.33
CA GLY A 190 15.90 9.42 0.67
C GLY A 190 14.48 8.88 0.86
N PRO A 191 13.75 9.41 1.86
CA PRO A 191 12.35 9.09 2.06
C PRO A 191 11.50 9.58 0.85
N PRO A 192 10.35 8.95 0.57
CA PRO A 192 9.38 9.52 -0.35
C PRO A 192 8.99 10.92 0.14
N PRO A 193 8.72 11.88 -0.77
CA PRO A 193 8.36 13.23 -0.35
C PRO A 193 7.04 13.09 0.43
N LYS A 194 6.96 13.62 1.66
CA LYS A 194 5.69 13.66 2.40
C LYS A 194 4.75 14.56 1.61
N PRO A 195 3.71 14.01 0.98
CA PRO A 195 2.90 14.81 0.08
C PRO A 195 2.06 15.75 0.95
N THR A 196 2.19 17.06 0.78
CA THR A 196 1.46 18.05 1.59
C THR A 196 0.10 18.35 0.98
N ILE A 197 -0.93 18.36 1.81
CA ILE A 197 -2.30 18.62 1.37
C ILE A 197 -2.55 20.13 1.38
N PRO A 198 -3.07 20.73 0.29
CA PRO A 198 -3.43 22.14 0.30
C PRO A 198 -4.52 22.42 1.34
N THR A 199 -4.32 23.44 2.17
CA THR A 199 -5.27 23.83 3.23
C THR A 199 -6.67 24.16 2.70
N ALA A 200 -6.76 24.64 1.46
CA ALA A 200 -8.03 24.92 0.77
C ALA A 200 -8.86 23.65 0.54
N VAL A 201 -8.23 22.51 0.23
CA VAL A 201 -8.95 21.23 0.05
C VAL A 201 -9.58 20.79 1.36
N LEU A 202 -8.79 20.81 2.44
CA LEU A 202 -9.27 20.45 3.79
C LEU A 202 -10.40 21.38 4.25
N ALA A 203 -10.26 22.69 4.03
CA ALA A 203 -11.30 23.66 4.36
C ALA A 203 -12.58 23.48 3.52
N GLY A 204 -12.45 23.13 2.23
CA GLY A 204 -13.56 22.85 1.34
C GLY A 204 -14.38 21.63 1.80
N VAL A 205 -13.70 20.52 2.12
CA VAL A 205 -14.35 19.31 2.65
C VAL A 205 -15.01 19.57 4.00
N GLU A 206 -14.32 20.26 4.92
CA GLU A 206 -14.88 20.65 6.22
C GLU A 206 -16.15 21.51 6.05
N GLY A 207 -16.14 22.46 5.13
CA GLY A 207 -17.30 23.29 4.79
C GLY A 207 -18.46 22.48 4.21
N LEU A 208 -18.19 21.51 3.33
CA LEU A 208 -19.20 20.58 2.80
C LEU A 208 -19.86 19.77 3.92
N LEU A 209 -19.05 19.13 4.78
CA LEU A 209 -19.55 18.32 5.90
C LEU A 209 -20.38 19.17 6.88
N GLY A 210 -19.92 20.39 7.20
CA GLY A 210 -20.66 21.32 8.05
C GLY A 210 -22.02 21.72 7.44
N ARG A 211 -22.08 22.02 6.14
CA ARG A 211 -23.34 22.33 5.45
C ARG A 211 -24.30 21.14 5.42
N THR A 212 -23.77 19.95 5.13
CA THR A 212 -24.51 18.68 5.16
C THR A 212 -25.20 18.50 6.51
N LEU A 213 -24.44 18.65 7.59
CA LEU A 213 -24.92 18.43 8.94
C LEU A 213 -25.86 19.55 9.43
N ALA A 214 -25.66 20.79 8.99
CA ALA A 214 -26.54 21.89 9.38
C ALA A 214 -27.99 21.68 8.91
N ARG A 215 -28.17 21.13 7.70
CA ARG A 215 -29.47 20.99 7.03
C ARG A 215 -29.99 19.56 6.90
N GLY A 216 -29.14 18.57 7.13
CA GLY A 216 -29.45 17.15 6.97
C GLY A 216 -29.50 16.71 5.51
N LEU A 217 -29.86 15.45 5.29
CA LEU A 217 -29.96 14.87 3.94
C LEU A 217 -31.13 15.44 3.11
N ALA A 218 -32.04 16.17 3.75
CA ALA A 218 -33.14 16.87 3.08
C ALA A 218 -32.69 17.98 2.12
N ASP A 219 -31.51 18.58 2.33
CA ASP A 219 -30.95 19.61 1.43
C ASP A 219 -30.14 19.02 0.27
N ALA A 220 -30.82 18.22 -0.57
CA ALA A 220 -30.19 17.54 -1.70
C ALA A 220 -29.48 18.50 -2.67
N ARG A 221 -30.03 19.70 -2.88
CA ARG A 221 -29.45 20.71 -3.78
C ARG A 221 -28.18 21.33 -3.21
N GLY A 222 -28.18 21.67 -1.91
CA GLY A 222 -27.00 22.21 -1.25
C GLY A 222 -25.83 21.21 -1.23
N LEU A 223 -26.14 19.92 -1.08
CA LEU A 223 -25.15 18.85 -1.13
C LEU A 223 -24.53 18.68 -2.51
N ALA A 224 -25.36 18.59 -3.55
CA ALA A 224 -24.89 18.45 -4.92
C ALA A 224 -24.03 19.64 -5.35
N GLN A 225 -24.44 20.87 -5.00
CA GLN A 225 -23.66 22.08 -5.30
C GLN A 225 -22.31 22.10 -4.57
N ALA A 226 -22.33 21.82 -3.26
CA ALA A 226 -21.13 21.80 -2.46
C ALA A 226 -20.15 20.69 -2.89
N ARG A 227 -20.64 19.58 -3.44
CA ARG A 227 -19.79 18.56 -4.07
C ARG A 227 -19.07 19.12 -5.30
N GLU A 228 -19.80 19.70 -6.25
CA GLU A 228 -19.18 20.20 -7.48
C GLU A 228 -18.08 21.24 -7.20
N GLU A 229 -18.23 22.04 -6.15
CA GLU A 229 -17.21 22.98 -5.67
C GLU A 229 -15.90 22.29 -5.24
N VAL A 230 -15.98 21.10 -4.64
CA VAL A 230 -14.81 20.40 -4.07
C VAL A 230 -14.30 19.29 -5.01
N ARG A 231 -15.14 18.76 -5.91
CA ARG A 231 -14.88 17.61 -6.80
C ARG A 231 -13.64 17.78 -7.67
N ALA A 232 -13.39 18.99 -8.19
CA ALA A 232 -12.20 19.27 -9.00
C ALA A 232 -10.90 19.01 -8.22
N HIS A 233 -10.94 19.14 -6.90
CA HIS A 233 -9.80 18.97 -6.01
C HIS A 233 -9.68 17.55 -5.44
N LEU A 234 -10.74 16.72 -5.50
CA LEU A 234 -10.79 15.41 -4.84
C LEU A 234 -10.23 14.26 -5.65
N LYS A 235 -10.00 14.44 -6.96
CA LYS A 235 -9.48 13.39 -7.85
C LYS A 235 -8.13 12.81 -7.39
N GLU A 236 -7.35 13.58 -6.65
CA GLU A 236 -6.06 13.16 -6.07
C GLU A 236 -6.19 12.49 -4.69
N TYR A 237 -7.41 12.44 -4.13
CA TYR A 237 -7.73 11.98 -2.78
C TYR A 237 -8.88 10.95 -2.80
N PRO A 238 -8.64 9.74 -3.34
CA PRO A 238 -9.68 8.74 -3.61
C PRO A 238 -10.49 8.31 -2.39
N TRP A 239 -9.98 8.48 -1.16
CA TRP A 239 -10.77 8.18 0.03
C TRP A 239 -11.71 9.30 0.42
N LEU A 240 -11.34 10.56 0.21
CA LEU A 240 -12.28 11.67 0.40
C LEU A 240 -13.34 11.67 -0.70
N ASP A 241 -12.95 11.38 -1.94
CA ASP A 241 -13.88 11.24 -3.06
C ASP A 241 -14.89 10.13 -2.79
N GLY A 242 -14.42 8.91 -2.50
CA GLY A 242 -15.29 7.79 -2.17
C GLY A 242 -16.12 8.00 -0.90
N LEU A 243 -15.68 8.83 0.04
CA LEU A 243 -16.47 9.16 1.23
C LEU A 243 -17.69 10.00 0.85
N ILE A 244 -17.48 10.98 -0.02
CA ILE A 244 -18.55 11.85 -0.51
C ILE A 244 -19.50 11.03 -1.39
N GLU A 245 -19.00 10.14 -2.24
CA GLU A 245 -19.84 9.18 -2.99
C GLU A 245 -20.73 8.33 -2.08
N ASP A 246 -20.18 7.81 -0.98
CA ASP A 246 -20.95 6.97 -0.04
C ASP A 246 -22.03 7.79 0.70
N ILE A 247 -21.75 9.05 1.07
CA ILE A 247 -22.76 9.97 1.67
C ILE A 247 -23.88 10.25 0.67
N GLU A 248 -23.55 10.41 -0.60
CA GLU A 248 -24.54 10.62 -1.66
C GLU A 248 -25.40 9.39 -1.92
N ALA A 249 -24.80 8.20 -1.89
CA ALA A 249 -25.56 6.96 -1.97
C ALA A 249 -26.59 6.86 -0.84
N GLN A 250 -26.23 7.27 0.38
CA GLN A 250 -27.17 7.34 1.51
C GLN A 250 -28.28 8.38 1.30
N ARG A 251 -27.95 9.53 0.73
CA ARG A 251 -28.93 10.58 0.37
C ARG A 251 -29.91 10.11 -0.70
N GLU A 252 -29.41 9.50 -1.77
CA GLU A 252 -30.23 8.97 -2.86
C GLU A 252 -31.16 7.86 -2.35
N ALA A 253 -30.61 6.95 -1.56
CA ALA A 253 -31.39 5.90 -0.91
C ALA A 253 -32.49 6.48 -0.02
N TRP A 254 -32.20 7.54 0.75
CA TRP A 254 -33.20 8.23 1.56
C TRP A 254 -34.29 8.90 0.71
N GLU A 255 -33.91 9.60 -0.35
CA GLU A 255 -34.82 10.33 -1.24
C GLU A 255 -35.87 9.40 -1.87
N ILE A 256 -35.44 8.21 -2.31
CA ILE A 256 -36.33 7.19 -2.89
C ILE A 256 -36.94 6.23 -1.85
N ARG A 257 -36.72 6.47 -0.54
CA ARG A 257 -37.18 5.62 0.57
C ARG A 257 -36.73 4.16 0.45
N SER A 258 -35.50 3.95 -0.03
CA SER A 258 -34.87 2.64 -0.15
C SER A 258 -34.49 2.06 1.22
N ALA A 259 -34.57 0.74 1.34
CA ALA A 259 -34.05 0.00 2.49
C ALA A 259 -32.51 0.01 2.59
N LEU A 260 -31.81 0.53 1.57
CA LEU A 260 -30.36 0.75 1.58
C LEU A 260 -29.94 1.93 2.47
N HIS A 261 -30.89 2.78 2.84
CA HIS A 261 -30.61 3.92 3.67
C HIS A 261 -30.47 3.52 5.16
N ASP A 262 -29.40 3.98 5.80
CA ASP A 262 -29.10 3.78 7.22
C ASP A 262 -28.58 5.10 7.84
N ALA A 263 -29.35 5.69 8.75
CA ALA A 263 -28.97 6.93 9.44
C ALA A 263 -27.70 6.78 10.30
N GLY A 264 -27.44 5.56 10.82
CA GLY A 264 -26.20 5.25 11.52
C GLY A 264 -24.99 5.27 10.59
N GLU A 265 -25.17 4.84 9.33
CA GLU A 265 -24.12 4.93 8.32
C GLU A 265 -23.83 6.39 7.94
N VAL A 266 -24.86 7.23 7.82
CA VAL A 266 -24.69 8.68 7.60
C VAL A 266 -23.85 9.29 8.71
N ARG A 267 -24.16 9.01 9.99
CA ARG A 267 -23.33 9.45 11.12
C ARG A 267 -21.89 8.99 10.97
N ARG A 268 -21.67 7.70 10.67
CA ARG A 268 -20.31 7.14 10.53
C ARG A 268 -19.52 7.83 9.42
N LEU A 269 -20.10 8.00 8.24
CA LEU A 269 -19.46 8.64 7.10
C LEU A 269 -19.12 10.11 7.37
N VAL A 270 -20.06 10.87 7.94
CA VAL A 270 -19.80 12.29 8.26
C VAL A 270 -18.73 12.40 9.35
N ALA A 271 -18.78 11.56 10.40
CA ALA A 271 -17.75 11.53 11.44
C ALA A 271 -16.37 11.12 10.91
N GLU A 272 -16.31 10.14 10.01
CA GLU A 272 -15.10 9.72 9.31
C GLU A 272 -14.47 10.90 8.55
N GLY A 273 -15.25 11.66 7.80
CA GLY A 273 -14.76 12.83 7.06
C GLY A 273 -14.13 13.88 7.97
N TRP A 274 -14.81 14.23 9.06
CA TRP A 274 -14.29 15.15 10.06
C TRP A 274 -13.00 14.63 10.70
N ALA A 275 -12.94 13.33 11.02
CA ALA A 275 -11.77 12.71 11.62
C ALA A 275 -10.56 12.72 10.67
N ARG A 276 -10.76 12.38 9.38
CA ARG A 276 -9.71 12.40 8.36
C ARG A 276 -9.15 13.80 8.13
N VAL A 277 -10.03 14.80 8.00
CA VAL A 277 -9.62 16.21 7.85
C VAL A 277 -8.82 16.68 9.06
N ARG A 278 -9.29 16.37 10.27
CA ARG A 278 -8.61 16.72 11.53
C ARG A 278 -7.24 16.05 11.66
N ALA A 279 -7.16 14.75 11.37
CA ALA A 279 -5.92 13.98 11.43
C ALA A 279 -4.91 14.49 10.39
N ALA A 280 -5.38 14.82 9.18
CA ALA A 280 -4.55 15.40 8.13
C ALA A 280 -3.98 16.77 8.52
N ARG A 281 -4.80 17.66 9.12
CA ARG A 281 -4.33 18.95 9.65
C ARG A 281 -3.29 18.79 10.77
N SER A 282 -3.39 17.70 11.53
CA SER A 282 -2.49 17.40 12.64
C SER A 282 -1.17 16.74 12.21
N GLY A 283 -0.93 16.62 10.90
CA GLY A 283 0.32 16.07 10.35
C GLY A 283 0.35 14.55 10.20
N GLY A 284 -0.81 13.88 10.28
CA GLY A 284 -0.92 12.45 9.96
C GLY A 284 -0.60 12.17 8.48
N ASP A 285 -0.21 10.94 8.17
CA ASP A 285 0.20 10.55 6.83
C ASP A 285 -0.92 10.74 5.79
N PRO A 286 -0.78 11.64 4.80
CA PRO A 286 -1.80 11.91 3.80
C PRO A 286 -2.08 10.73 2.86
N ALA A 287 -1.08 9.87 2.64
CA ALA A 287 -1.29 8.64 1.90
C ALA A 287 -2.27 7.75 2.67
N ALA A 288 -2.03 7.50 3.97
CA ALA A 288 -2.85 6.68 4.89
C ALA A 288 -4.16 7.30 5.41
N LEU A 289 -4.32 8.63 5.34
CA LEU A 289 -5.56 9.33 5.69
C LEU A 289 -6.46 9.74 4.52
N LEU A 290 -5.91 10.10 3.36
CA LEU A 290 -6.69 10.64 2.21
C LEU A 290 -6.56 9.85 0.90
N GLY A 291 -5.63 8.88 0.83
CA GLY A 291 -5.37 8.06 -0.35
C GLY A 291 -4.45 8.74 -1.35
N LEU A 292 -3.71 9.76 -0.91
CA LEU A 292 -2.85 10.56 -1.78
C LEU A 292 -1.73 9.70 -2.37
N GLY A 293 -1.65 9.67 -3.70
CA GLY A 293 -0.69 8.85 -4.43
C GLY A 293 -1.10 7.39 -4.65
N GLU A 294 -2.30 6.99 -4.20
CA GLU A 294 -2.85 5.68 -4.55
C GLU A 294 -3.22 5.64 -6.04
N PRO A 295 -2.69 4.69 -6.83
CA PRO A 295 -3.06 4.55 -8.22
C PRO A 295 -4.54 4.18 -8.35
N LEU A 296 -5.27 4.93 -9.18
CA LEU A 296 -6.69 4.69 -9.44
C LEU A 296 -6.96 3.36 -10.14
N GLU A 297 -6.02 2.92 -10.99
CA GLU A 297 -6.05 1.62 -11.66
C GLU A 297 -4.64 1.03 -11.69
N VAL A 298 -4.53 -0.24 -11.31
CA VAL A 298 -3.30 -1.03 -11.41
C VAL A 298 -3.61 -2.29 -12.20
N PRO A 299 -3.06 -2.46 -13.43
CA PRO A 299 -3.17 -3.72 -14.14
C PRO A 299 -2.37 -4.78 -13.39
N LEU A 300 -3.01 -5.93 -13.14
CA LEU A 300 -2.39 -7.09 -12.52
C LEU A 300 -2.03 -8.10 -13.62
N ASP A 301 -0.73 -8.27 -13.88
CA ASP A 301 -0.24 -9.29 -14.82
C ASP A 301 -0.05 -10.64 -14.11
N ARG A 302 -0.56 -11.71 -14.71
CA ARG A 302 -0.53 -13.10 -14.18
C ARG A 302 -0.90 -13.23 -12.70
N ALA A 303 -1.93 -12.52 -12.24
CA ALA A 303 -2.35 -12.60 -10.86
C ALA A 303 -3.05 -13.94 -10.54
N ARG A 304 -2.68 -14.49 -9.38
CA ARG A 304 -3.34 -15.61 -8.72
C ARG A 304 -4.14 -15.05 -7.54
N LEU A 305 -5.45 -15.04 -7.67
CA LEU A 305 -6.38 -14.57 -6.65
C LEU A 305 -6.89 -15.75 -5.83
N LEU A 306 -6.52 -15.82 -4.56
CA LEU A 306 -6.97 -16.85 -3.64
C LEU A 306 -8.23 -16.37 -2.91
N SER A 307 -9.37 -17.04 -3.05
CA SER A 307 -10.60 -16.60 -2.36
C SER A 307 -10.46 -16.76 -0.85
N LEU A 308 -10.85 -15.72 -0.13
CA LEU A 308 -10.94 -15.67 1.33
C LEU A 308 -12.39 -15.70 1.82
N GLY A 309 -13.36 -15.88 0.94
CA GLY A 309 -14.76 -15.99 1.31
C GLY A 309 -15.67 -15.08 0.53
N ALA A 310 -16.96 -15.14 0.84
CA ALA A 310 -17.97 -14.31 0.22
C ALA A 310 -19.02 -13.85 1.22
N ARG A 311 -19.58 -12.67 0.98
CA ARG A 311 -20.67 -12.09 1.76
C ARG A 311 -21.85 -11.82 0.84
N LEU A 312 -22.99 -12.43 1.14
CA LEU A 312 -24.25 -12.11 0.50
C LEU A 312 -24.87 -10.90 1.21
N SER A 313 -25.44 -9.99 0.44
CA SER A 313 -26.17 -8.84 0.94
C SER A 313 -27.50 -8.73 0.21
N ALA A 314 -28.52 -8.24 0.91
CA ALA A 314 -29.83 -7.99 0.34
C ALA A 314 -30.38 -6.65 0.84
N ALA A 315 -31.00 -5.91 -0.07
CA ALA A 315 -31.72 -4.69 0.25
C ALA A 315 -33.02 -4.62 -0.57
N GLY A 316 -34.16 -4.79 0.12
CA GLY A 316 -35.42 -5.04 -0.56
C GLY A 316 -35.35 -6.31 -1.41
N SER A 317 -35.61 -6.20 -2.70
CA SER A 317 -35.49 -7.30 -3.68
C SER A 317 -34.10 -7.41 -4.31
N ALA A 318 -33.24 -6.40 -4.17
CA ALA A 318 -31.90 -6.43 -4.73
C ALA A 318 -31.00 -7.30 -3.86
N ARG A 319 -30.27 -8.22 -4.49
CA ARG A 319 -29.29 -9.09 -3.83
C ARG A 319 -27.95 -8.95 -4.53
N SER A 320 -26.85 -8.96 -3.78
CA SER A 320 -25.50 -8.95 -4.35
C SER A 320 -24.56 -9.80 -3.52
N LEU A 321 -23.63 -10.48 -4.20
CA LEU A 321 -22.57 -11.25 -3.57
C LEU A 321 -21.25 -10.50 -3.77
N GLU A 322 -20.55 -10.27 -2.67
CA GLU A 322 -19.17 -9.80 -2.67
C GLU A 322 -18.24 -10.97 -2.37
N VAL A 323 -17.26 -11.22 -3.24
CA VAL A 323 -16.22 -12.23 -3.04
C VAL A 323 -14.90 -11.52 -2.77
N LEU A 324 -14.18 -11.98 -1.75
CA LEU A 324 -12.90 -11.41 -1.33
C LEU A 324 -11.76 -12.31 -1.74
N PHE A 325 -10.70 -11.72 -2.29
CA PHE A 325 -9.53 -12.44 -2.78
C PHE A 325 -8.25 -11.86 -2.20
N TRP A 326 -7.30 -12.73 -1.91
CA TRP A 326 -5.90 -12.37 -1.68
C TRP A 326 -5.15 -12.36 -3.03
N ASP A 327 -4.53 -11.24 -3.38
CA ASP A 327 -3.78 -11.07 -4.65
C ASP A 327 -2.28 -11.35 -4.53
N GLY A 328 -1.80 -11.75 -3.35
CA GLY A 328 -0.38 -11.92 -3.03
C GLY A 328 0.23 -10.73 -2.25
N ALA A 329 -0.44 -9.58 -2.23
CA ALA A 329 0.01 -8.38 -1.51
C ALA A 329 -1.09 -7.74 -0.65
N THR A 330 -2.34 -7.74 -1.12
CA THR A 330 -3.49 -7.19 -0.41
C THR A 330 -4.74 -8.02 -0.66
N VAL A 331 -5.76 -7.79 0.17
CA VAL A 331 -7.10 -8.30 -0.08
C VAL A 331 -7.86 -7.33 -1.00
N VAL A 332 -8.44 -7.88 -2.06
CA VAL A 332 -9.31 -7.20 -3.02
C VAL A 332 -10.71 -7.78 -3.02
N SER A 333 -11.73 -7.00 -3.40
CA SER A 333 -13.11 -7.49 -3.52
C SER A 333 -13.67 -7.39 -4.93
N TRP A 334 -14.58 -8.31 -5.25
CA TRP A 334 -15.33 -8.37 -6.49
C TRP A 334 -16.79 -8.59 -6.18
N SER A 335 -17.68 -7.75 -6.72
CA SER A 335 -19.11 -7.80 -6.45
C SER A 335 -19.91 -8.15 -7.69
N VAL A 336 -20.99 -8.92 -7.51
CA VAL A 336 -21.91 -9.32 -8.57
C VAL A 336 -23.35 -9.24 -8.08
N ALA A 337 -24.23 -8.72 -8.92
CA ALA A 337 -25.67 -8.74 -8.65
C ALA A 337 -26.23 -10.16 -8.78
N ILE A 338 -27.09 -10.54 -7.83
CA ILE A 338 -27.76 -11.84 -7.81
C ILE A 338 -29.19 -11.63 -8.32
N PRO A 339 -29.59 -12.27 -9.43
CA PRO A 339 -30.96 -12.16 -9.95
C PRO A 339 -32.00 -12.61 -8.92
N ASP A 340 -33.19 -12.02 -8.96
CA ASP A 340 -34.28 -12.41 -8.07
C ASP A 340 -34.66 -13.89 -8.24
N LYS A 341 -35.00 -14.57 -7.14
CA LYS A 341 -35.38 -16.00 -7.07
C LYS A 341 -34.36 -17.01 -7.60
N VAL A 342 -33.15 -16.60 -7.95
CA VAL A 342 -32.04 -17.51 -8.31
C VAL A 342 -31.23 -17.85 -7.06
N GLU A 343 -30.80 -19.11 -6.95
CA GLU A 343 -29.88 -19.54 -5.90
C GLU A 343 -28.49 -18.92 -6.14
N PRO A 344 -27.91 -18.18 -5.19
CA PRO A 344 -26.66 -17.46 -5.41
C PRO A 344 -25.52 -18.38 -5.88
N ALA A 345 -25.40 -19.58 -5.30
CA ALA A 345 -24.32 -20.51 -5.60
C ALA A 345 -24.31 -21.00 -7.06
N SER A 346 -25.46 -21.04 -7.73
CA SER A 346 -25.60 -21.56 -9.10
C SER A 346 -25.40 -20.49 -10.19
N VAL A 347 -25.30 -19.22 -9.82
CA VAL A 347 -25.12 -18.12 -10.78
C VAL A 347 -23.78 -18.29 -11.50
N ILE A 348 -23.81 -18.35 -12.83
CA ILE A 348 -22.60 -18.44 -13.65
C ILE A 348 -21.96 -17.06 -13.75
N ALA A 349 -20.69 -16.98 -13.33
CA ALA A 349 -19.96 -15.74 -13.23
C ALA A 349 -18.72 -15.73 -14.14
N VAL A 350 -17.54 -15.91 -13.55
CA VAL A 350 -16.25 -15.79 -14.22
C VAL A 350 -15.91 -17.10 -14.92
N ALA A 351 -15.46 -17.02 -16.19
CA ALA A 351 -15.02 -18.18 -16.98
C ALA A 351 -16.03 -19.34 -17.00
N GLY A 352 -17.34 -19.04 -17.05
CA GLY A 352 -18.39 -20.07 -17.07
C GLY A 352 -18.54 -20.87 -15.76
N THR A 353 -17.94 -20.39 -14.67
CA THR A 353 -17.92 -21.09 -13.38
C THR A 353 -19.05 -20.60 -12.46
N PRO A 354 -19.77 -21.49 -11.75
CA PRO A 354 -20.74 -21.10 -10.72
C PRO A 354 -20.10 -20.34 -9.55
N LEU A 355 -20.83 -19.39 -8.95
CA LEU A 355 -20.35 -18.61 -7.81
C LEU A 355 -19.95 -19.46 -6.61
N GLY A 356 -20.62 -20.58 -6.35
CA GLY A 356 -20.24 -21.51 -5.28
C GLY A 356 -18.82 -22.06 -5.45
N VAL A 357 -18.43 -22.36 -6.70
CA VAL A 357 -17.09 -22.85 -7.02
C VAL A 357 -16.06 -21.70 -7.02
N LEU A 358 -16.46 -20.53 -7.51
CA LEU A 358 -15.61 -19.33 -7.53
C LEU A 358 -15.23 -18.87 -6.12
N ALA A 359 -16.22 -18.75 -5.24
CA ALA A 359 -16.05 -18.25 -3.88
C ALA A 359 -15.25 -19.20 -2.98
N GLY A 360 -15.28 -20.51 -3.26
CA GLY A 360 -14.41 -21.50 -2.59
C GLY A 360 -13.12 -21.82 -3.34
N GLY A 361 -12.83 -21.12 -4.45
CA GLY A 361 -11.75 -21.44 -5.39
C GLY A 361 -10.63 -20.41 -5.43
N GLN A 362 -9.81 -20.48 -6.46
CA GLN A 362 -8.80 -19.47 -6.79
C GLN A 362 -8.88 -19.14 -8.28
N ILE A 363 -8.64 -17.88 -8.64
CA ILE A 363 -8.69 -17.39 -10.02
C ILE A 363 -7.26 -17.16 -10.49
N ILE A 364 -6.94 -17.65 -11.69
CA ILE A 364 -5.70 -17.33 -12.40
C ILE A 364 -6.09 -16.54 -13.63
N SER A 365 -5.59 -15.30 -13.76
CA SER A 365 -5.91 -14.45 -14.90
C SER A 365 -4.77 -13.51 -15.27
N ARG A 366 -4.71 -13.13 -16.56
CA ARG A 366 -3.78 -12.13 -17.11
C ARG A 366 -4.44 -10.77 -17.36
N HIS A 367 -5.73 -10.63 -17.08
CA HIS A 367 -6.53 -9.45 -17.45
C HIS A 367 -7.33 -8.91 -16.26
N LEU A 368 -6.67 -8.76 -15.13
CA LEU A 368 -7.26 -8.18 -13.92
C LEU A 368 -6.82 -6.72 -13.79
N VAL A 369 -7.75 -5.85 -13.42
CA VAL A 369 -7.44 -4.47 -13.05
C VAL A 369 -7.91 -4.28 -11.62
N ARG A 370 -6.98 -3.86 -10.76
CA ARG A 370 -7.29 -3.42 -9.40
C ARG A 370 -7.59 -1.93 -9.44
N LEU A 371 -8.77 -1.55 -8.97
CA LEU A 371 -9.19 -0.16 -8.86
C LEU A 371 -8.81 0.41 -7.48
N ALA A 372 -8.92 1.74 -7.34
CA ALA A 372 -8.93 2.39 -6.03
C ALA A 372 -9.98 1.75 -5.09
N ARG A 373 -9.75 1.82 -3.78
CA ARG A 373 -10.56 1.13 -2.73
C ARG A 373 -10.48 -0.40 -2.74
N ARG A 374 -9.49 -0.97 -3.46
CA ARG A 374 -9.19 -2.42 -3.52
C ARG A 374 -10.32 -3.26 -4.11
N THR A 375 -11.10 -2.71 -5.04
CA THR A 375 -12.00 -3.51 -5.87
C THR A 375 -11.25 -4.03 -7.10
N ILE A 376 -11.74 -5.10 -7.71
CA ILE A 376 -11.20 -5.61 -8.97
C ILE A 376 -12.27 -5.68 -10.05
N GLU A 377 -11.84 -5.36 -11.26
CA GLU A 377 -12.58 -5.70 -12.47
C GLU A 377 -11.96 -6.92 -13.12
N ILE A 378 -12.80 -7.93 -13.33
CA ILE A 378 -12.44 -9.13 -14.05
C ILE A 378 -12.90 -8.95 -15.49
N ARG A 379 -12.00 -8.51 -16.37
CA ARG A 379 -12.32 -8.39 -17.80
C ARG A 379 -12.59 -9.79 -18.38
N ARG A 380 -13.71 -9.94 -19.09
CA ARG A 380 -14.07 -11.19 -19.75
C ARG A 380 -13.02 -11.48 -20.84
N GLY A 381 -12.27 -12.56 -20.69
CA GLY A 381 -11.22 -12.97 -21.64
C GLY A 381 -11.00 -14.49 -21.61
N LYS A 382 -10.37 -15.03 -22.66
CA LYS A 382 -10.09 -16.48 -22.81
C LYS A 382 -9.02 -17.00 -21.83
N ASP A 383 -8.28 -16.11 -21.16
CA ASP A 383 -7.14 -16.43 -20.29
C ASP A 383 -7.47 -16.34 -18.79
N THR A 384 -8.72 -16.58 -18.41
CA THR A 384 -9.14 -16.65 -17.00
C THR A 384 -9.57 -18.07 -16.68
N THR A 385 -9.00 -18.66 -15.64
CA THR A 385 -9.33 -20.01 -15.17
C THR A 385 -9.63 -19.99 -13.68
N VAL A 386 -10.66 -20.75 -13.28
CA VAL A 386 -11.00 -20.99 -11.89
C VAL A 386 -10.59 -22.42 -11.54
N VAL A 387 -9.85 -22.58 -10.46
CA VAL A 387 -9.41 -23.89 -9.95
C VAL A 387 -9.78 -24.01 -8.46
N PRO A 388 -10.04 -25.23 -7.96
CA PRO A 388 -10.27 -25.44 -6.53
C PRO A 388 -9.06 -25.04 -5.68
N GLN A 389 -9.30 -24.72 -4.40
CA GLN A 389 -8.25 -24.52 -3.39
C GLN A 389 -8.47 -25.43 -2.18
N ARG A 390 -7.40 -25.66 -1.41
CA ARG A 390 -7.43 -26.42 -0.15
C ARG A 390 -7.38 -25.54 1.11
N GLY A 391 -7.49 -24.21 0.95
CA GLY A 391 -7.40 -23.27 2.07
C GLY A 391 -6.02 -23.22 2.74
N ALA A 392 -4.94 -23.25 1.95
CA ALA A 392 -3.58 -23.07 2.47
C ALA A 392 -3.34 -21.58 2.78
N TRP A 393 -3.96 -21.09 3.86
CA TRP A 393 -3.96 -19.67 4.25
C TRP A 393 -2.82 -19.28 5.20
N GLY A 394 -1.96 -20.24 5.57
CA GLY A 394 -0.86 -20.00 6.52
C GLY A 394 0.22 -19.04 6.02
N ASP A 395 0.36 -18.86 4.70
CA ASP A 395 1.34 -17.95 4.10
C ASP A 395 0.84 -16.50 3.95
N ILE A 396 -0.40 -16.21 4.37
CA ILE A 396 -0.94 -14.85 4.30
C ILE A 396 -0.31 -14.04 5.44
N PRO A 397 0.48 -12.99 5.14
CA PRO A 397 1.13 -12.21 6.19
C PRO A 397 0.15 -11.25 6.88
N ALA A 398 0.57 -10.71 8.02
CA ALA A 398 -0.02 -9.49 8.56
C ALA A 398 0.00 -8.40 7.47
N PRO A 399 -1.06 -7.59 7.34
CA PRO A 399 -2.12 -7.39 8.32
C PRO A 399 -3.39 -8.23 8.12
N PHE A 400 -3.34 -9.27 7.28
CA PHE A 400 -4.53 -10.04 6.93
C PHE A 400 -4.52 -11.43 7.54
N GLY A 401 -3.36 -12.11 7.64
CA GLY A 401 -3.25 -13.46 8.20
C GLY A 401 -2.50 -13.49 9.53
N PHE A 402 -3.03 -14.28 10.47
CA PHE A 402 -2.52 -14.38 11.84
C PHE A 402 -2.50 -15.84 12.33
N PRO A 403 -1.45 -16.25 13.07
CA PRO A 403 -1.31 -17.60 13.61
C PRO A 403 -2.22 -17.90 14.81
N GLY A 404 -2.90 -16.89 15.36
CA GLY A 404 -3.81 -17.02 16.50
C GLY A 404 -4.34 -15.67 16.98
N PRO A 405 -5.30 -15.67 17.93
CA PRO A 405 -5.84 -14.48 18.58
C PRO A 405 -4.79 -13.47 19.08
N SER A 406 -3.77 -13.92 19.80
CA SER A 406 -2.79 -13.04 20.44
C SER A 406 -2.01 -12.20 19.43
N ALA A 407 -1.57 -12.81 18.33
CA ALA A 407 -0.87 -12.10 17.26
C ALA A 407 -1.79 -11.08 16.55
N LEU A 408 -3.08 -11.42 16.39
CA LEU A 408 -4.07 -10.50 15.82
C LEU A 408 -4.28 -9.29 16.73
N LEU A 409 -4.57 -9.52 18.02
CA LEU A 409 -4.87 -8.44 18.97
C LEU A 409 -3.68 -7.48 19.13
N ALA A 410 -2.45 -8.02 19.17
CA ALA A 410 -1.24 -7.22 19.24
C ALA A 410 -1.01 -6.34 17.98
N ASP A 411 -1.30 -6.85 16.78
CA ASP A 411 -1.25 -6.05 15.54
C ASP A 411 -2.33 -4.96 15.52
N GLU A 412 -3.50 -5.22 16.10
CA GLU A 412 -4.60 -4.26 16.16
C GLU A 412 -4.38 -3.13 17.18
N GLU A 413 -3.72 -3.39 18.31
CA GLU A 413 -3.42 -2.37 19.33
C GLU A 413 -2.54 -1.22 18.79
N GLY A 414 -1.61 -1.53 17.87
CA GLY A 414 -0.73 -0.55 17.25
C GLY A 414 -1.35 0.28 16.11
N ARG A 415 -2.61 0.00 15.74
CA ARG A 415 -3.23 0.58 14.54
C ARG A 415 -4.09 1.79 14.82
N PRO A 416 -4.19 2.73 13.86
CA PRO A 416 -5.15 3.82 13.98
C PRO A 416 -6.58 3.26 14.03
N PRO A 417 -7.54 4.02 14.61
CA PRO A 417 -8.95 3.65 14.62
C PRO A 417 -9.47 3.27 13.23
N SER A 418 -10.41 2.33 13.17
CA SER A 418 -10.91 1.74 11.92
C SER A 418 -11.34 2.75 10.85
N PHE A 419 -11.98 3.85 11.26
CA PHE A 419 -12.43 4.94 10.38
C PHE A 419 -11.30 5.85 9.85
N LEU A 420 -10.06 5.71 10.33
CA LEU A 420 -8.88 6.40 9.78
C LEU A 420 -8.01 5.48 8.92
N ARG A 421 -8.29 4.17 8.89
CA ARG A 421 -7.59 3.20 8.03
C ARG A 421 -7.97 3.41 6.56
N PRO A 422 -7.25 2.83 5.58
CA PRO A 422 -7.62 2.91 4.17
C PRO A 422 -9.10 2.55 3.92
N ARG A 423 -9.82 3.35 3.11
CA ARG A 423 -11.26 3.15 2.79
C ARG A 423 -11.50 2.01 1.80
N ALA A 424 -11.02 0.83 2.15
CA ALA A 424 -11.35 -0.41 1.49
C ALA A 424 -12.07 -1.29 2.52
N ARG A 425 -13.26 -1.80 2.18
CA ARG A 425 -13.96 -2.74 3.08
C ARG A 425 -13.03 -3.88 3.47
N THR A 426 -12.22 -4.35 2.54
CA THR A 426 -11.20 -5.40 2.73
C THR A 426 -10.16 -5.11 3.83
N ALA A 427 -10.01 -3.86 4.29
CA ALA A 427 -9.08 -3.49 5.35
C ALA A 427 -9.44 -4.10 6.73
N ALA A 428 -10.71 -4.45 6.97
CA ALA A 428 -11.16 -5.11 8.19
C ALA A 428 -11.14 -6.65 8.10
N LEU A 429 -10.81 -7.22 6.93
CA LEU A 429 -10.79 -8.67 6.77
C LEU A 429 -9.57 -9.26 7.49
N ARG A 430 -9.80 -10.27 8.31
CA ARG A 430 -8.75 -11.04 8.98
C ARG A 430 -8.92 -12.53 8.67
N VAL A 431 -7.80 -13.23 8.65
CA VAL A 431 -7.68 -14.68 8.55
C VAL A 431 -6.93 -15.14 9.78
N VAL A 432 -7.58 -15.95 10.61
CA VAL A 432 -7.05 -16.37 11.90
C VAL A 432 -6.96 -17.89 11.93
N ALA A 433 -5.80 -18.43 12.26
CA ALA A 433 -5.64 -19.85 12.56
C ALA A 433 -6.26 -20.15 13.93
N THR A 434 -6.94 -21.29 14.05
CA THR A 434 -7.70 -21.63 15.27
C THR A 434 -6.92 -22.51 16.24
N ASN A 435 -5.87 -23.21 15.77
CA ASN A 435 -5.06 -24.17 16.54
C ASN A 435 -5.86 -25.20 17.37
N GLY A 436 -7.03 -25.62 16.87
CA GLY A 436 -7.88 -26.57 17.59
C GLY A 436 -9.38 -26.47 17.28
N GLY A 437 -9.76 -25.65 16.29
CA GLY A 437 -11.16 -25.36 16.00
C GLY A 437 -11.77 -24.34 16.97
N VAL A 438 -12.98 -23.90 16.66
CA VAL A 438 -13.73 -22.95 17.50
C VAL A 438 -14.45 -23.70 18.61
N GLN A 439 -14.29 -23.20 19.83
CA GLN A 439 -14.84 -23.78 21.05
C GLN A 439 -16.10 -23.05 21.53
N GLY A 440 -16.85 -23.71 22.42
CA GLY A 440 -17.95 -23.07 23.15
C GLY A 440 -19.08 -22.54 22.28
N LEU A 441 -19.38 -23.22 21.15
CA LEU A 441 -20.47 -22.80 20.27
C LEU A 441 -21.80 -22.75 21.02
N SER A 442 -22.51 -21.64 20.87
CA SER A 442 -23.80 -21.40 21.51
C SER A 442 -24.73 -20.56 20.64
N TRP A 443 -26.02 -20.67 20.91
CA TRP A 443 -27.08 -19.93 20.22
C TRP A 443 -27.77 -18.97 21.17
N SER A 444 -27.87 -17.71 20.78
CA SER A 444 -28.69 -16.70 21.47
C SER A 444 -30.03 -16.54 20.75
N PRO A 445 -31.16 -17.05 21.29
CA PRO A 445 -32.46 -16.91 20.64
C PRO A 445 -32.92 -15.46 20.51
N GLY A 446 -32.63 -14.63 21.52
CA GLY A 446 -33.04 -13.22 21.54
C GLY A 446 -32.29 -12.37 20.51
N ARG A 447 -30.99 -12.61 20.31
CA ARG A 447 -30.17 -11.94 19.29
C ARG A 447 -30.19 -12.67 17.94
N GLN A 448 -30.78 -13.87 17.89
CA GLN A 448 -30.66 -14.82 16.77
C GLN A 448 -29.21 -14.95 16.27
N THR A 449 -28.28 -15.16 17.20
CA THR A 449 -26.84 -15.11 16.92
C THR A 449 -26.13 -16.39 17.38
N LEU A 450 -25.33 -16.97 16.48
CA LEU A 450 -24.35 -18.02 16.78
C LEU A 450 -23.09 -17.37 17.33
N SER A 451 -22.57 -17.87 18.44
CA SER A 451 -21.33 -17.38 19.06
C SER A 451 -20.39 -18.51 19.41
N GLY A 452 -19.08 -18.25 19.41
CA GLY A 452 -18.03 -19.17 19.85
C GLY A 452 -16.71 -18.43 20.06
N TRP A 453 -15.65 -19.16 20.37
CA TRP A 453 -14.35 -18.58 20.71
C TRP A 453 -13.20 -19.34 20.07
N ILE A 454 -12.21 -18.61 19.59
CA ILE A 454 -10.86 -19.12 19.31
C ILE A 454 -10.00 -18.72 20.49
N GLU A 455 -9.22 -19.65 21.02
CA GLU A 455 -8.35 -19.42 22.17
C GLU A 455 -6.94 -19.85 21.82
N ASP A 456 -5.97 -19.04 22.23
CA ASP A 456 -4.57 -19.43 22.35
C ASP A 456 -4.10 -19.16 23.80
N ASP A 457 -2.84 -19.49 24.11
CA ASP A 457 -2.33 -19.47 25.49
C ASP A 457 -2.46 -18.09 26.17
N ASP A 458 -2.51 -17.00 25.39
CA ASP A 458 -2.43 -15.63 25.89
C ASP A 458 -3.70 -14.79 25.60
N ALA A 459 -4.60 -15.23 24.71
CA ALA A 459 -5.78 -14.45 24.33
C ALA A 459 -6.96 -15.28 23.80
N GLN A 460 -8.14 -14.66 23.85
CA GLN A 460 -9.38 -15.20 23.30
C GLN A 460 -9.98 -14.24 22.26
N LEU A 461 -10.37 -14.77 21.11
CA LEU A 461 -11.10 -14.06 20.05
C LEU A 461 -12.51 -14.62 19.92
N ARG A 462 -13.51 -13.75 20.03
CA ARG A 462 -14.91 -14.14 19.86
C ARG A 462 -15.29 -14.21 18.39
N ILE A 463 -16.01 -15.25 18.02
CA ILE A 463 -16.66 -15.42 16.71
C ILE A 463 -18.16 -15.18 16.90
N GLU A 464 -18.78 -14.31 16.09
CA GLU A 464 -20.24 -14.14 16.09
C GLU A 464 -20.80 -14.07 14.66
N ARG A 465 -21.92 -14.74 14.43
CA ARG A 465 -22.72 -14.63 13.19
C ARG A 465 -24.21 -14.54 13.53
N ALA A 466 -24.86 -13.46 13.11
CA ALA A 466 -26.31 -13.31 13.24
C ALA A 466 -27.05 -14.06 12.12
N TYR A 467 -28.29 -14.47 12.39
CA TYR A 467 -29.17 -15.02 11.39
C TYR A 467 -29.56 -13.96 10.36
N GLU A 468 -29.51 -14.33 9.08
CA GLU A 468 -29.91 -13.48 7.97
C GLU A 468 -30.82 -14.28 7.04
N GLY A 469 -32.04 -13.78 6.81
CA GLY A 469 -33.04 -14.50 6.02
C GLY A 469 -32.65 -14.72 4.55
N PHE A 470 -31.71 -13.93 4.01
CA PHE A 470 -31.20 -14.10 2.65
C PHE A 470 -30.06 -15.12 2.54
N ALA A 471 -29.50 -15.59 3.65
CA ALA A 471 -28.45 -16.62 3.72
C ALA A 471 -28.85 -17.77 4.68
N PRO A 472 -29.95 -18.49 4.39
CA PRO A 472 -30.59 -19.39 5.35
C PRO A 472 -29.74 -20.59 5.77
N GLY A 473 -28.76 -21.01 4.95
CA GLY A 473 -27.84 -22.11 5.25
C GLY A 473 -26.63 -21.70 6.09
N ALA A 474 -26.36 -20.39 6.26
CA ALA A 474 -25.08 -19.92 6.79
C ALA A 474 -24.80 -20.39 8.21
N LEU A 475 -25.80 -20.30 9.11
CA LEU A 475 -25.61 -20.70 10.51
C LEU A 475 -25.44 -22.21 10.68
N ALA A 476 -26.16 -23.02 9.90
CA ALA A 476 -26.03 -24.47 9.94
C ALA A 476 -24.63 -24.90 9.45
N ALA A 477 -24.18 -24.33 8.32
CA ALA A 477 -22.85 -24.58 7.77
C ALA A 477 -21.73 -24.17 8.74
N LEU A 478 -21.89 -23.03 9.44
CA LEU A 478 -20.94 -22.58 10.45
C LEU A 478 -20.94 -23.49 11.69
N ALA A 479 -22.10 -23.90 12.19
CA ALA A 479 -22.17 -24.76 13.37
C ALA A 479 -21.47 -26.12 13.14
N GLU A 480 -21.49 -26.62 11.90
CA GLU A 480 -20.80 -27.84 11.49
C GLU A 480 -19.30 -27.63 11.24
N ALA A 481 -18.92 -26.54 10.56
CA ALA A 481 -17.54 -26.32 10.12
C ALA A 481 -16.61 -25.74 11.22
N LEU A 482 -17.13 -24.87 12.08
CA LEU A 482 -16.32 -24.13 13.07
C LEU A 482 -15.56 -25.05 14.06
N PRO A 483 -16.12 -26.17 14.57
CA PRO A 483 -15.40 -27.06 15.50
C PRO A 483 -14.15 -27.73 14.92
N SER A 484 -14.07 -27.90 13.60
CA SER A 484 -12.92 -28.50 12.89
C SER A 484 -12.17 -27.50 12.02
N ALA A 485 -12.47 -26.20 12.17
CA ALA A 485 -11.84 -25.14 11.42
C ALA A 485 -10.32 -25.13 11.68
N ARG A 486 -9.51 -25.09 10.63
CA ARG A 486 -8.08 -24.74 10.69
C ARG A 486 -7.86 -23.24 10.59
N TYR A 487 -8.64 -22.60 9.73
CA TYR A 487 -8.64 -21.14 9.55
C TYR A 487 -10.06 -20.60 9.46
N VAL A 488 -10.25 -19.40 9.99
CA VAL A 488 -11.49 -18.63 9.83
C VAL A 488 -11.13 -17.30 9.20
N SER A 489 -11.77 -16.96 8.09
CA SER A 489 -11.72 -15.60 7.55
C SER A 489 -12.99 -14.85 7.94
N GLY A 490 -12.86 -13.57 8.26
CA GLY A 490 -13.99 -12.81 8.72
C GLY A 490 -13.73 -11.32 8.84
N TRP A 491 -14.82 -10.59 9.01
CA TRP A 491 -14.78 -9.16 9.31
C TRP A 491 -14.50 -8.97 10.79
N LEU A 492 -13.35 -8.38 11.10
CA LEU A 492 -13.06 -7.97 12.46
C LEU A 492 -13.88 -6.72 12.76
N ARG A 493 -14.68 -6.81 13.81
CA ARG A 493 -15.52 -5.73 14.31
C ARG A 493 -15.22 -5.53 15.79
N GLU A 494 -15.14 -4.28 16.21
CA GLU A 494 -15.07 -3.97 17.62
C GLU A 494 -16.45 -4.16 18.25
N SER A 495 -16.49 -4.76 19.45
CA SER A 495 -17.72 -5.07 20.17
C SER A 495 -17.54 -4.79 21.66
N ARG A 496 -18.65 -4.90 22.40
CA ARG A 496 -18.81 -4.49 23.82
C ARG A 496 -18.06 -5.36 24.85
N GLY A 497 -17.00 -6.05 24.43
CA GLY A 497 -16.17 -6.93 25.26
C GLY A 497 -14.90 -7.37 24.55
N GLY A 498 -14.38 -6.54 23.63
CA GLY A 498 -13.25 -6.84 22.78
C GLY A 498 -13.65 -7.07 21.32
N GLN A 499 -12.70 -7.58 20.54
CA GLN A 499 -12.88 -7.77 19.11
C GLN A 499 -13.70 -9.04 18.81
N VAL A 500 -14.53 -8.94 17.79
CA VAL A 500 -15.39 -10.02 17.29
C VAL A 500 -15.09 -10.23 15.82
N LEU A 501 -14.83 -11.48 15.44
CA LEU A 501 -14.66 -11.86 14.05
C LEU A 501 -15.98 -12.43 13.52
N GLU A 502 -16.55 -11.78 12.50
CA GLU A 502 -17.72 -12.28 11.78
C GLU A 502 -17.29 -13.18 10.62
N PRO A 503 -17.53 -14.50 10.68
CA PRO A 503 -16.98 -15.43 9.72
C PRO A 503 -17.66 -15.31 8.36
N ILE A 504 -16.85 -15.27 7.29
CA ILE A 504 -17.30 -15.27 5.88
C ILE A 504 -16.80 -16.47 5.09
N ALA A 505 -15.77 -17.17 5.59
CA ALA A 505 -15.39 -18.49 5.16
C ALA A 505 -14.65 -19.24 6.26
N VAL A 506 -14.71 -20.57 6.20
CA VAL A 506 -14.08 -21.48 7.15
C VAL A 506 -13.32 -22.54 6.37
N VAL A 507 -12.06 -22.76 6.74
CA VAL A 507 -11.25 -23.84 6.17
C VAL A 507 -11.28 -25.02 7.11
N THR A 508 -11.93 -26.11 6.69
CA THR A 508 -11.79 -27.46 7.25
C THR A 508 -10.97 -28.28 6.26
N ASP A 509 -11.34 -29.52 5.91
CA ASP A 509 -10.74 -30.26 4.80
C ASP A 509 -10.98 -29.61 3.43
N HIS A 510 -11.99 -28.76 3.35
CA HIS A 510 -12.32 -27.93 2.19
C HIS A 510 -12.70 -26.51 2.66
N VAL A 511 -12.84 -25.58 1.71
CA VAL A 511 -13.28 -24.22 2.01
C VAL A 511 -14.81 -24.17 2.03
N VAL A 512 -15.38 -23.81 3.18
CA VAL A 512 -16.81 -23.62 3.39
C VAL A 512 -17.15 -22.14 3.27
N ILE A 513 -18.14 -21.81 2.44
CA ILE A 513 -18.66 -20.46 2.24
C ILE A 513 -20.08 -20.40 2.82
N PRO A 514 -20.27 -19.90 4.06
CA PRO A 514 -21.55 -19.94 4.76
C PRO A 514 -22.70 -19.32 3.97
N ASP A 515 -22.48 -18.14 3.38
CA ASP A 515 -23.53 -17.38 2.69
C ASP A 515 -24.00 -18.03 1.39
N LEU A 516 -23.29 -19.05 0.91
CA LEU A 516 -23.64 -19.86 -0.28
C LEU A 516 -24.08 -21.28 0.09
N ALA A 517 -24.14 -21.62 1.38
CA ALA A 517 -24.58 -22.93 1.82
C ALA A 517 -26.09 -23.11 1.57
N PRO A 518 -26.53 -24.32 1.16
CA PRO A 518 -27.94 -24.61 1.00
C PRO A 518 -28.67 -24.52 2.33
N ALA A 519 -29.97 -24.22 2.29
CA ALA A 519 -30.79 -24.17 3.50
C ALA A 519 -30.76 -25.52 4.23
N ALA A 520 -30.41 -25.49 5.52
CA ALA A 520 -30.29 -26.66 6.37
C ALA A 520 -30.74 -26.33 7.79
N PRO A 521 -31.26 -27.31 8.56
CA PRO A 521 -31.60 -27.09 9.96
C PRO A 521 -30.32 -26.79 10.76
N ILE A 522 -30.39 -25.79 11.64
CA ILE A 522 -29.28 -25.49 12.56
C ILE A 522 -29.19 -26.66 13.57
N PRO A 523 -28.00 -27.26 13.77
CA PRO A 523 -27.79 -28.28 14.79
C PRO A 523 -28.23 -27.82 16.18
N ALA A 524 -28.55 -28.77 17.07
CA ALA A 524 -28.89 -28.45 18.45
C ALA A 524 -27.66 -27.85 19.17
N LEU A 525 -27.71 -26.55 19.45
CA LEU A 525 -26.64 -25.81 20.13
C LEU A 525 -27.06 -25.45 21.56
N PRO A 526 -26.09 -25.39 22.50
CA PRO A 526 -26.33 -24.83 23.83
C PRO A 526 -26.91 -23.41 23.74
N ILE A 527 -27.91 -23.11 24.58
CA ILE A 527 -28.47 -21.77 24.66
C ILE A 527 -27.49 -20.87 25.42
N ALA A 528 -27.13 -19.74 24.82
CA ALA A 528 -26.25 -18.76 25.42
C ALA A 528 -26.88 -18.20 26.70
N ALA A 529 -26.06 -18.00 27.74
CA ALA A 529 -26.49 -17.37 28.97
C ALA A 529 -27.01 -15.94 28.68
N PRO A 530 -28.02 -15.46 29.42
CA PRO A 530 -28.48 -14.09 29.27
C PRO A 530 -27.35 -13.10 29.60
N GLU A 531 -27.11 -12.15 28.70
CA GLU A 531 -26.13 -11.09 28.92
C GLU A 531 -26.55 -10.21 30.10
N ALA A 532 -25.57 -9.75 30.89
CA ALA A 532 -25.80 -8.79 31.96
C ALA A 532 -26.32 -7.46 31.41
N ALA A 533 -27.05 -6.70 32.24
CA ALA A 533 -27.57 -5.40 31.84
C ALA A 533 -26.43 -4.40 31.54
N ASP A 534 -26.28 -4.05 30.26
CA ASP A 534 -25.24 -3.13 29.78
C ASP A 534 -25.74 -1.68 29.79
N LEU A 535 -25.60 -1.02 30.95
CA LEU A 535 -26.00 0.37 31.14
C LEU A 535 -25.16 1.33 30.29
N LEU A 536 -23.87 1.03 30.10
CA LEU A 536 -22.94 1.86 29.34
C LEU A 536 -23.28 1.84 27.86
N GLY A 537 -23.41 0.65 27.26
CA GLY A 537 -23.76 0.51 25.86
C GLY A 537 -25.19 0.93 25.55
N ALA A 538 -26.12 0.87 26.51
CA ALA A 538 -27.44 1.49 26.38
C ALA A 538 -27.35 3.03 26.34
N ALA A 539 -26.50 3.64 27.16
CA ALA A 539 -26.27 5.09 27.12
C ALA A 539 -25.59 5.54 25.82
N LEU A 540 -24.56 4.79 25.36
CA LEU A 540 -23.93 5.02 24.07
C LEU A 540 -24.92 4.85 22.92
N GLY A 541 -25.75 3.81 22.93
CA GLY A 541 -26.76 3.59 21.90
C GLY A 541 -27.77 4.74 21.81
N ARG A 542 -28.21 5.30 22.95
CA ARG A 542 -29.06 6.50 22.95
C ARG A 542 -28.35 7.73 22.37
N LEU A 543 -27.07 7.91 22.66
CA LEU A 543 -26.27 8.98 22.09
C LEU A 543 -26.10 8.80 20.59
N GLU A 544 -25.81 7.58 20.11
CA GLU A 544 -25.76 7.23 18.70
C GLU A 544 -27.05 7.60 17.99
N SER A 545 -28.21 7.14 18.49
CA SER A 545 -29.50 7.47 17.88
C SER A 545 -29.79 8.98 17.83
N ALA A 546 -29.37 9.74 18.85
CA ALA A 546 -29.52 11.19 18.84
C ALA A 546 -28.60 11.87 17.81
N LEU A 547 -27.38 11.36 17.63
CA LEU A 547 -26.44 11.86 16.62
C LEU A 547 -26.85 11.46 15.20
N ASP A 548 -27.40 10.26 15.03
CA ASP A 548 -27.97 9.76 13.76
C ASP A 548 -29.09 10.69 13.29
N ALA A 549 -30.03 11.03 14.19
CA ALA A 549 -31.12 11.96 13.90
C ALA A 549 -30.60 13.36 13.49
N LEU A 550 -29.54 13.85 14.13
CA LEU A 550 -28.92 15.14 13.77
C LEU A 550 -28.22 15.10 12.41
N ALA A 551 -27.56 14.00 12.06
CA ALA A 551 -26.94 13.82 10.75
C ALA A 551 -28.00 13.75 9.64
N GLN A 552 -29.10 13.07 9.96
CA GLN A 552 -30.21 12.82 9.04
C GLN A 552 -31.06 14.07 8.78
N ASP A 553 -31.62 14.65 9.83
CA ASP A 553 -32.61 15.73 9.75
C ASP A 553 -31.97 17.12 9.82
N GLY A 554 -30.68 17.17 10.14
CA GLY A 554 -29.92 18.40 10.30
C GLY A 554 -29.99 18.98 11.70
N VAL A 555 -28.89 19.60 12.11
CA VAL A 555 -28.72 20.22 13.43
C VAL A 555 -29.73 21.34 13.70
N LEU A 556 -30.26 22.00 12.66
CA LEU A 556 -31.29 23.03 12.80
C LEU A 556 -32.68 22.48 13.12
N SER A 557 -33.01 21.31 12.59
CA SER A 557 -34.40 20.81 12.54
C SER A 557 -34.65 19.63 13.47
N ALA A 558 -33.63 18.81 13.73
CA ALA A 558 -33.79 17.58 14.49
C ALA A 558 -34.18 17.83 15.95
N ARG A 559 -35.10 17.05 16.51
CA ARG A 559 -35.35 17.04 17.96
C ARG A 559 -34.40 16.04 18.61
N ILE A 560 -33.75 16.44 19.70
CA ILE A 560 -32.87 15.55 20.46
C ILE A 560 -33.27 15.48 21.94
N PRO A 561 -33.12 14.33 22.59
CA PRO A 561 -33.37 14.18 24.02
C PRO A 561 -32.22 14.76 24.87
N PRO A 562 -32.47 15.22 26.10
CA PRO A 562 -31.41 15.69 27.00
C PRO A 562 -30.60 14.51 27.58
N LEU A 563 -29.53 14.10 26.91
CA LEU A 563 -28.75 12.91 27.27
C LEU A 563 -27.59 13.16 28.23
N ALA A 564 -27.11 14.40 28.37
CA ALA A 564 -25.92 14.71 29.15
C ALA A 564 -25.98 14.20 30.62
N PRO A 565 -27.10 14.36 31.37
CA PRO A 565 -27.18 13.81 32.72
C PRO A 565 -27.08 12.28 32.76
N ALA A 566 -27.70 11.59 31.80
CA ALA A 566 -27.68 10.13 31.72
C ALA A 566 -26.29 9.60 31.35
N LEU A 567 -25.57 10.30 30.46
CA LEU A 567 -24.19 9.98 30.10
C LEU A 567 -23.25 10.19 31.31
N ALA A 568 -23.39 11.30 32.03
CA ALA A 568 -22.59 11.58 33.21
C ALA A 568 -22.83 10.55 34.33
N ALA A 569 -24.08 10.10 34.51
CA ALA A 569 -24.46 9.10 35.51
C ALA A 569 -23.79 7.74 35.29
N VAL A 570 -23.50 7.37 34.04
CA VAL A 570 -22.76 6.13 33.70
C VAL A 570 -21.24 6.35 33.55
N GLY A 571 -20.73 7.51 33.96
CA GLY A 571 -19.30 7.82 33.95
C GLY A 571 -18.76 8.45 32.65
N LEU A 572 -19.58 8.63 31.61
CA LEU A 572 -19.20 9.21 30.32
C LEU A 572 -19.16 10.76 30.37
N ARG A 573 -18.41 11.33 31.33
CA ARG A 573 -18.40 12.77 31.63
C ARG A 573 -17.90 13.64 30.48
N ALA A 574 -16.87 13.20 29.76
CA ALA A 574 -16.34 13.94 28.61
C ALA A 574 -17.37 14.00 27.47
N MET A 575 -18.05 12.88 27.17
CA MET A 575 -19.11 12.84 26.17
C MET A 575 -20.31 13.67 26.59
N ALA A 576 -20.68 13.65 27.88
CA ALA A 576 -21.73 14.50 28.43
C ALA A 576 -21.43 15.99 28.20
N ALA A 577 -20.19 16.43 28.49
CA ALA A 577 -19.77 17.81 28.27
C ALA A 577 -19.82 18.21 26.78
N THR A 578 -19.35 17.35 25.88
CA THR A 578 -19.44 17.57 24.44
C THR A 578 -20.90 17.66 23.97
N TYR A 579 -21.79 16.82 24.51
CA TYR A 579 -23.21 16.86 24.20
C TYR A 579 -23.88 18.15 24.71
N THR A 580 -23.55 18.61 25.92
CA THR A 580 -24.04 19.89 26.45
C THR A 580 -23.56 21.08 25.60
N ARG A 581 -22.32 21.05 25.11
CA ARG A 581 -21.81 22.08 24.18
C ARG A 581 -22.61 22.11 22.88
N LEU A 582 -22.94 20.93 22.33
CA LEU A 582 -23.81 20.81 21.17
C LEU A 582 -25.20 21.41 21.46
N GLU A 583 -25.83 21.06 22.58
CA GLU A 583 -27.14 21.62 22.98
C GLU A 583 -27.09 23.16 23.10
N ALA A 584 -26.05 23.70 23.74
CA ALA A 584 -25.87 25.13 23.93
C ALA A 584 -25.63 25.88 22.60
N ALA A 585 -24.77 25.35 21.73
CA ALA A 585 -24.49 25.95 20.42
C ALA A 585 -25.75 25.99 19.54
N ARG A 586 -26.55 24.91 19.58
CA ARG A 586 -27.85 24.86 18.90
C ARG A 586 -28.82 25.90 19.44
N ALA A 587 -28.93 26.03 20.77
CA ALA A 587 -29.80 27.03 21.39
C ALA A 587 -29.37 28.47 21.06
N ALA A 588 -28.06 28.72 20.92
CA ALA A 588 -27.51 30.02 20.54
C ALA A 588 -27.60 30.32 19.03
N GLY A 589 -27.97 29.34 18.19
CA GLY A 589 -27.96 29.48 16.73
C GLY A 589 -26.55 29.50 16.11
N ASP A 590 -25.52 29.11 16.86
CA ASP A 590 -24.15 29.00 16.35
C ASP A 590 -23.96 27.68 15.59
N LEU A 591 -24.24 27.73 14.29
CA LEU A 591 -24.14 26.58 13.40
C LEU A 591 -22.71 26.04 13.26
N GLY A 592 -21.71 26.92 13.28
CA GLY A 592 -20.32 26.51 13.15
C GLY A 592 -19.88 25.69 14.36
N GLU A 593 -20.25 26.14 15.56
CA GLU A 593 -19.95 25.42 16.79
C GLU A 593 -20.80 24.17 16.96
N ALA A 594 -22.09 24.21 16.61
CA ALA A 594 -22.96 23.05 16.74
C ALA A 594 -22.52 21.88 15.83
N THR A 595 -22.12 22.16 14.60
CA THR A 595 -21.60 21.13 13.68
C THR A 595 -20.29 20.52 14.16
N LYS A 596 -19.37 21.33 14.69
CA LYS A 596 -18.13 20.86 15.32
C LYS A 596 -18.39 20.02 16.57
N ALA A 597 -19.29 20.47 17.44
CA ALA A 597 -19.64 19.75 18.66
C ALA A 597 -20.30 18.39 18.38
N TRP A 598 -21.14 18.32 17.34
CA TRP A 598 -21.66 17.04 16.85
C TRP A 598 -20.54 16.14 16.34
N ALA A 599 -19.60 16.67 15.55
CA ALA A 599 -18.48 15.88 15.02
C ALA A 599 -17.60 15.33 16.14
N ASP A 600 -17.31 16.14 17.16
CA ASP A 600 -16.59 15.70 18.35
C ASP A 600 -17.32 14.60 19.12
N ALA A 601 -18.64 14.73 19.28
CA ALA A 601 -19.45 13.70 19.93
C ALA A 601 -19.44 12.40 19.11
N ALA A 602 -19.64 12.49 17.80
CA ALA A 602 -19.68 11.32 16.91
C ALA A 602 -18.33 10.59 16.84
N ILE A 603 -17.22 11.33 16.75
CA ILE A 603 -15.86 10.76 16.80
C ILE A 603 -15.60 10.12 18.17
N SER A 604 -15.99 10.79 19.26
CA SER A 604 -15.81 10.23 20.61
C SER A 604 -16.58 8.91 20.78
N VAL A 605 -17.79 8.82 20.22
CA VAL A 605 -18.57 7.59 20.24
C VAL A 605 -17.93 6.50 19.37
N ALA A 606 -17.45 6.86 18.18
CA ALA A 606 -16.74 5.91 17.33
C ALA A 606 -15.46 5.36 18.01
N LEU A 607 -14.73 6.22 18.72
CA LEU A 607 -13.56 5.83 19.52
C LEU A 607 -13.92 5.02 20.76
N ALA A 608 -15.04 5.30 21.42
CA ALA A 608 -15.50 4.52 22.57
C ALA A 608 -16.02 3.11 22.17
N ARG A 609 -16.29 2.92 20.88
CA ARG A 609 -16.65 1.64 20.29
C ARG A 609 -15.42 0.90 19.75
N ALA A 610 -14.30 1.60 19.57
CA ALA A 610 -13.03 1.05 19.12
C ALA A 610 -12.17 0.58 20.28
#